data_AF-A0A5E4E9I5-F1
#
_entry.id   AF-A0A5E4E9I5-F1
#
_cell.length_a   1.000
_cell.length_b   1.000
_cell.length_c   1.000
_cell.angle_alpha   90.00
_cell.angle_beta   90.00
_cell.angle_gamma   90.00
#
_symmetry.space_group_name_H-M   'P 1'
#
loop_
_entity.id
_entity.type
_entity.pdbx_description
1 polymer ?
#
loop_
_entity_poly.entity_id
_entity_poly.type
_entity_poly.pdbx_seq_one_letter_code
_entity_poly.pdbx_strand_id
1 'polypeptide(L)'
;MSQALTKSPKHCGNKQGLNIGKLYKKLFLVFSTLSTTILSIILLVWLILHPSKPEFSLKEADIYQLNLSGGHLLNSSVQLTLLSKNPNQKVGIYYDELKVYAAYKGQQITVYTSLPPFYQGHEDSNVLTASLVGTGLPVAPSFGYEVGRDQTAGRLVLNLKVIGRLRWKVGTWVSGKYRVNVDCLAVMAFGPSIPTGPLTSRPMVMRRETQKRDVAIDSFLSSGFNFGKARMDEELLLFCFATLLLCLCLWA
;
A
#
# COMPACT_ATOMS: atom_id res chain seq x y z
N MET A 1 27.23 -76.98 -53.83
CA MET A 1 26.63 -76.00 -52.88
C MET A 1 27.77 -75.23 -52.24
N SER A 2 28.01 -74.01 -52.70
CA SER A 2 29.13 -73.17 -52.26
C SER A 2 28.68 -72.25 -51.14
N GLN A 3 29.34 -72.31 -49.98
CA GLN A 3 29.03 -71.46 -48.84
C GLN A 3 29.57 -70.03 -49.07
N ALA A 4 28.68 -69.05 -49.02
CA ALA A 4 29.03 -67.64 -49.09
C ALA A 4 29.61 -67.18 -47.73
N LEU A 5 30.87 -66.76 -47.72
CA LEU A 5 31.50 -66.09 -46.59
C LEU A 5 31.15 -64.60 -46.64
N THR A 6 30.08 -64.21 -45.96
CA THR A 6 29.71 -62.80 -45.77
C THR A 6 30.51 -62.22 -44.59
N LYS A 7 31.61 -61.55 -44.91
CA LYS A 7 32.39 -60.77 -43.95
C LYS A 7 31.63 -59.48 -43.64
N SER A 8 30.99 -59.43 -42.47
CA SER A 8 30.29 -58.24 -41.97
C SER A 8 31.29 -57.07 -41.77
N PRO A 9 31.04 -55.87 -42.35
CA PRO A 9 31.91 -54.72 -42.16
C PRO A 9 31.68 -54.11 -40.78
N LYS A 10 32.71 -54.15 -39.94
CA LYS A 10 32.83 -53.28 -38.75
C LYS A 10 32.95 -51.83 -39.23
N HIS A 11 31.82 -51.14 -39.39
CA HIS A 11 31.84 -49.68 -39.43
C HIS A 11 32.05 -49.15 -38.01
N CYS A 12 33.27 -48.68 -37.77
CA CYS A 12 33.65 -47.95 -36.57
C CYS A 12 32.79 -46.67 -36.45
N GLY A 13 31.86 -46.66 -35.51
CA GLY A 13 31.18 -45.44 -35.08
C GLY A 13 32.15 -44.54 -34.34
N ASN A 14 32.76 -43.58 -35.03
CA ASN A 14 33.47 -42.48 -34.39
C ASN A 14 32.45 -41.57 -33.72
N LYS A 15 31.98 -41.95 -32.52
CA LYS A 15 31.22 -41.04 -31.66
C LYS A 15 32.20 -40.01 -31.14
N GLN A 16 32.33 -38.89 -31.84
CA GLN A 16 32.77 -37.64 -31.22
C GLN A 16 31.76 -37.33 -30.11
N GLY A 17 32.01 -37.88 -28.93
CA GLY A 17 31.28 -37.57 -27.71
C GLY A 17 31.53 -36.10 -27.41
N LEU A 18 30.63 -35.25 -27.87
CA LEU A 18 30.54 -33.86 -27.45
C LEU A 18 30.64 -33.88 -25.92
N ASN A 19 31.65 -33.20 -25.35
CA ASN A 19 31.93 -33.22 -23.91
C ASN A 19 30.78 -32.50 -23.17
N ILE A 20 29.67 -33.22 -22.95
CA ILE A 20 28.43 -32.72 -22.34
C ILE A 20 28.69 -32.07 -20.98
N GLY A 21 29.65 -32.58 -20.20
CA GLY A 21 30.08 -31.97 -18.94
C GLY A 21 30.76 -30.60 -19.10
N LYS A 22 31.58 -30.40 -20.14
CA LYS A 22 32.22 -29.09 -20.42
C LYS A 22 31.20 -28.07 -20.95
N LEU A 23 30.20 -28.53 -21.72
CA LEU A 23 29.12 -27.69 -22.22
C LEU A 23 28.19 -27.24 -21.08
N TYR A 24 27.82 -28.14 -20.17
CA TYR A 24 27.00 -27.83 -18.99
C TYR A 24 27.71 -26.86 -18.05
N LYS A 25 29.03 -27.03 -17.82
CA LYS A 25 29.82 -26.10 -16.98
C LYS A 25 29.87 -24.68 -17.56
N LYS A 26 29.98 -24.54 -18.89
CA LYS A 26 29.91 -23.24 -19.58
C LYS A 26 28.51 -22.63 -19.50
N LEU A 27 27.47 -23.42 -19.71
CA LEU A 27 26.07 -22.96 -19.60
C LEU A 27 25.74 -22.47 -18.18
N PHE A 28 26.18 -23.19 -17.15
CA PHE A 28 25.98 -22.80 -15.76
C PHE A 28 26.68 -21.49 -15.41
N LEU A 29 27.91 -21.28 -15.88
CA LEU A 29 28.64 -20.02 -15.70
C LEU A 29 27.94 -18.84 -16.39
N VAL A 30 27.45 -19.04 -17.63
CA VAL A 30 26.69 -18.00 -18.34
C VAL A 30 25.37 -17.68 -17.63
N PHE A 31 24.65 -18.69 -17.15
CA PHE A 31 23.41 -18.48 -16.41
C PHE A 31 23.65 -17.77 -15.06
N SER A 32 24.70 -18.17 -14.33
CA SER A 32 25.08 -17.55 -13.06
C SER A 32 25.44 -16.08 -13.25
N THR A 33 26.32 -15.77 -14.20
CA THR A 33 26.72 -14.38 -14.51
C THR A 33 25.52 -13.52 -14.93
N LEU A 34 24.65 -14.03 -15.80
CA LEU A 34 23.42 -13.36 -16.22
C LEU A 34 22.47 -13.10 -15.04
N SER A 35 22.33 -14.08 -14.14
CA SER A 35 21.49 -13.93 -12.94
C SER A 35 22.03 -12.84 -12.02
N THR A 36 23.35 -12.83 -11.75
CA THR A 36 23.97 -11.78 -10.92
C THR A 36 23.89 -10.38 -11.51
N THR A 37 24.03 -10.23 -12.85
CA THR A 37 23.91 -8.91 -13.48
C THR A 37 22.48 -8.38 -13.41
N ILE A 38 21.49 -9.24 -13.68
CA ILE A 38 20.06 -8.87 -13.54
C ILE A 38 19.77 -8.45 -12.10
N LEU A 39 20.22 -9.23 -11.12
CA LEU A 39 20.01 -8.93 -9.70
C LEU A 39 20.66 -7.61 -9.29
N SER A 40 21.88 -7.35 -9.75
CA SER A 40 22.58 -6.08 -9.51
C SER A 40 21.82 -4.89 -10.09
N ILE A 41 21.25 -5.01 -11.30
CA ILE A 41 20.45 -3.94 -11.91
C ILE A 41 19.19 -3.68 -11.08
N ILE A 42 18.50 -4.73 -10.63
CA ILE A 42 17.30 -4.60 -9.79
C ILE A 42 17.64 -3.87 -8.48
N LEU A 43 18.75 -4.24 -7.83
CA LEU A 43 19.20 -3.59 -6.59
C LEU A 43 19.51 -2.11 -6.82
N LEU A 44 20.23 -1.78 -7.91
CA LEU A 44 20.52 -0.39 -8.27
C LEU A 44 19.24 0.41 -8.50
N VAL A 45 18.28 -0.11 -9.27
CA VAL A 45 17.00 0.56 -9.51
C VAL A 45 16.24 0.77 -8.19
N TRP A 46 16.22 -0.23 -7.31
CA TRP A 46 15.59 -0.14 -6.01
C TRP A 46 16.24 0.92 -5.11
N LEU A 47 17.57 0.96 -5.07
CA LEU A 47 18.34 1.94 -4.30
C LEU A 47 18.11 3.37 -4.82
N ILE A 48 18.00 3.55 -6.14
CA ILE A 48 17.82 4.86 -6.78
C ILE A 48 16.39 5.39 -6.61
N LEU A 49 15.38 4.52 -6.71
CA LEU A 49 13.97 4.93 -6.62
C LEU A 49 13.49 5.04 -5.18
N HIS A 50 14.04 4.23 -4.27
CA HIS A 50 13.68 4.12 -2.85
C HIS A 50 12.20 4.47 -2.58
N PRO A 51 11.25 3.70 -3.16
CA PRO A 51 9.85 4.08 -3.21
C PRO A 51 9.28 4.16 -1.79
N SER A 52 9.00 5.38 -1.36
CA SER A 52 8.40 5.68 -0.07
C SER A 52 6.88 5.78 -0.21
N LYS A 53 6.17 5.32 0.82
CA LYS A 53 4.70 5.47 0.86
C LYS A 53 4.32 6.97 0.94
N PRO A 54 3.21 7.40 0.30
CA PRO A 54 2.68 8.74 0.51
C PRO A 54 2.32 8.94 1.98
N GLU A 55 2.35 10.19 2.43
CA GLU A 55 2.01 10.57 3.79
C GLU A 55 0.66 11.29 3.78
N PHE A 56 -0.28 10.81 4.58
CA PHE A 56 -1.55 11.50 4.81
C PHE A 56 -1.56 12.05 6.23
N SER A 57 -1.83 13.34 6.35
CA SER A 57 -1.94 14.04 7.62
C SER A 57 -3.32 14.69 7.72
N LEU A 58 -4.01 14.50 8.83
CA LEU A 58 -5.26 15.20 9.08
C LEU A 58 -4.97 16.65 9.47
N LYS A 59 -5.49 17.61 8.71
CA LYS A 59 -5.35 19.04 9.05
C LYS A 59 -6.46 19.46 10.00
N GLU A 60 -7.70 19.24 9.59
CA GLU A 60 -8.89 19.69 10.30
C GLU A 60 -9.98 18.62 10.17
N ALA A 61 -10.78 18.49 11.22
CA ALA A 61 -11.93 17.59 11.26
C ALA A 61 -12.96 18.17 12.22
N ASP A 62 -14.13 18.52 11.69
CA ASP A 62 -15.19 19.18 12.44
C ASP A 62 -16.47 18.37 12.32
N ILE A 63 -17.12 18.13 13.46
CA ILE A 63 -18.46 17.53 13.50
C ILE A 63 -19.47 18.67 13.56
N TYR A 64 -20.33 18.74 12.55
CA TYR A 64 -21.45 19.68 12.50
C TYR A 64 -22.72 19.08 13.12
N GLN A 65 -22.93 17.78 12.91
CA GLN A 65 -24.13 17.11 13.37
C GLN A 65 -23.81 15.68 13.80
N LEU A 66 -24.38 15.26 14.92
CA LEU A 66 -24.37 13.88 15.38
C LEU A 66 -25.65 13.64 16.19
N ASN A 67 -26.74 13.29 15.52
CA ASN A 67 -28.05 13.11 16.15
C ASN A 67 -28.51 11.67 16.02
N LEU A 68 -28.92 11.07 17.13
CA LEU A 68 -29.45 9.71 17.16
C LEU A 68 -30.98 9.76 17.24
N SER A 69 -31.65 9.27 16.21
CA SER A 69 -33.11 9.15 16.13
C SER A 69 -33.53 7.72 16.45
N GLY A 70 -34.54 7.55 17.31
CA GLY A 70 -35.09 6.24 17.66
C GLY A 70 -34.11 5.26 18.33
N GLY A 71 -32.95 5.73 18.79
CA GLY A 71 -31.92 4.93 19.46
C GLY A 71 -31.04 4.06 18.54
N HIS A 72 -31.29 4.04 17.23
CA HIS A 72 -30.56 3.18 16.28
C HIS A 72 -30.27 3.83 14.92
N LEU A 73 -30.88 4.97 14.59
CA LEU A 73 -30.65 5.68 13.33
C LEU A 73 -29.81 6.93 13.57
N LEU A 74 -28.63 6.99 12.98
CA LEU A 74 -27.70 8.12 13.14
C LEU A 74 -27.76 9.07 11.95
N ASN A 75 -27.96 10.35 12.25
CA ASN A 75 -27.74 11.47 11.35
C ASN A 75 -26.42 12.16 11.73
N SER A 76 -25.43 12.11 10.86
CA SER A 76 -24.11 12.68 11.08
C SER A 76 -23.69 13.60 9.94
N SER A 77 -22.94 14.64 10.27
CA SER A 77 -22.30 15.53 9.30
C SER A 77 -20.92 15.90 9.84
N VAL A 78 -19.89 15.54 9.08
CA VAL A 78 -18.48 15.72 9.44
C VAL A 78 -17.75 16.34 8.25
N GLN A 79 -17.10 17.47 8.46
CA GLN A 79 -16.18 18.03 7.48
C GLN A 79 -14.76 17.62 7.83
N LEU A 80 -13.98 17.28 6.82
CA LEU A 80 -12.57 16.93 7.00
C LEU A 80 -11.72 17.64 5.96
N THR A 81 -10.51 17.94 6.39
CA THR A 81 -9.43 18.45 5.54
C THR A 81 -8.19 17.61 5.80
N LEU A 82 -7.74 16.91 4.78
CA LEU A 82 -6.55 16.08 4.78
C LEU A 82 -5.45 16.75 3.95
N LEU A 83 -4.21 16.62 4.38
CA LEU A 83 -3.03 16.92 3.58
C LEU A 83 -2.44 15.59 3.11
N SER A 84 -2.45 15.37 1.79
CA SER A 84 -1.68 14.32 1.16
C SER A 84 -0.32 14.86 0.76
N LYS A 85 0.77 14.17 1.07
CA LYS A 85 2.13 14.53 0.70
C LYS A 85 2.82 13.35 0.04
N ASN A 86 3.45 13.56 -1.10
CA ASN A 86 4.31 12.58 -1.74
C ASN A 86 5.77 12.84 -1.35
N PRO A 87 6.42 12.01 -0.51
CA PRO A 87 7.83 12.21 -0.17
C PRO A 87 8.79 11.77 -1.29
N ASN A 88 8.30 11.17 -2.38
CA ASN A 88 9.15 10.66 -3.44
C ASN A 88 9.66 11.77 -4.36
N GLN A 89 10.96 11.75 -4.63
CA GLN A 89 11.63 12.70 -5.53
C GLN A 89 11.57 12.34 -7.01
N LYS A 90 11.32 11.07 -7.33
CA LYS A 90 11.39 10.53 -8.70
C LYS A 90 10.12 9.82 -9.15
N VAL A 91 9.14 9.70 -8.25
CA VAL A 91 7.92 8.94 -8.46
C VAL A 91 6.73 9.86 -8.22
N GLY A 92 5.88 10.03 -9.23
CA GLY A 92 4.58 10.69 -9.10
C GLY A 92 3.48 9.69 -8.75
N ILE A 93 2.34 10.20 -8.27
CA ILE A 93 1.20 9.36 -7.85
C ILE A 93 -0.08 9.89 -8.51
N TYR A 94 -0.76 9.02 -9.25
CA TYR A 94 -2.12 9.24 -9.69
C TYR A 94 -3.08 8.63 -8.67
N TYR A 95 -4.00 9.45 -8.16
CA TYR A 95 -5.11 9.01 -7.33
C TYR A 95 -6.37 8.95 -8.22
N ASP A 96 -6.82 7.75 -8.57
CA ASP A 96 -7.92 7.56 -9.54
C ASP A 96 -9.29 7.58 -8.86
N GLU A 97 -9.43 6.84 -7.76
CA GLU A 97 -10.69 6.68 -7.03
C GLU A 97 -10.36 6.73 -5.55
N LEU A 98 -10.65 7.85 -4.89
CA LEU A 98 -10.51 7.99 -3.45
C LEU A 98 -11.90 8.11 -2.83
N LYS A 99 -12.16 7.34 -1.78
CA LYS A 99 -13.39 7.38 -1.01
C LYS A 99 -13.04 7.57 0.45
N VAL A 100 -13.75 8.47 1.12
CA VAL A 100 -13.53 8.79 2.53
C VAL A 100 -14.81 8.53 3.30
N TYR A 101 -14.67 8.01 4.51
CA TYR A 101 -15.78 7.86 5.45
C TYR A 101 -15.25 7.97 6.89
N ALA A 102 -16.14 8.34 7.80
CA ALA A 102 -15.86 8.39 9.23
C ALA A 102 -16.43 7.14 9.92
N ALA A 103 -15.68 6.67 10.89
CA ALA A 103 -16.06 5.58 11.78
C ALA A 103 -15.78 5.98 13.23
N TYR A 104 -16.64 5.57 14.15
CA TYR A 104 -16.46 5.74 15.58
C TYR A 104 -16.33 4.36 16.22
N LYS A 105 -15.22 4.12 16.94
CA LYS A 105 -14.92 2.82 17.58
C LYS A 105 -15.11 1.59 16.66
N GLY A 106 -14.84 1.77 15.37
CA GLY A 106 -14.99 0.72 14.34
C GLY A 106 -16.36 0.67 13.65
N GLN A 107 -17.37 1.37 14.16
CA GLN A 107 -18.69 1.50 13.54
C GLN A 107 -18.68 2.64 12.51
N GLN A 108 -19.10 2.37 11.28
CA GLN A 108 -19.25 3.41 10.25
C GLN A 108 -20.39 4.38 10.62
N ILE A 109 -20.10 5.68 10.60
CA ILE A 109 -21.06 6.73 10.97
C ILE A 109 -21.49 7.62 9.80
N THR A 110 -20.74 7.64 8.68
CA THR A 110 -21.06 8.39 7.46
C THR A 110 -21.06 7.47 6.25
N VAL A 111 -21.70 7.87 5.15
CA VAL A 111 -21.52 7.16 3.86
C VAL A 111 -20.14 7.43 3.27
N TYR A 112 -19.80 6.67 2.22
CA TYR A 112 -18.59 6.90 1.43
C TYR A 112 -18.75 8.16 0.57
N THR A 113 -17.90 9.15 0.77
CA THR A 113 -17.79 10.32 -0.10
C THR A 113 -16.62 10.14 -1.05
N SER A 114 -16.88 10.23 -2.36
CA SER A 114 -15.83 10.17 -3.38
C SER A 114 -15.11 11.51 -3.51
N LEU A 115 -13.79 11.48 -3.52
CA LEU A 115 -12.93 12.62 -3.85
C LEU A 115 -12.59 12.62 -5.35
N PRO A 116 -12.41 13.80 -5.97
CA PRO A 116 -12.03 13.89 -7.37
C PRO A 116 -10.63 13.28 -7.58
N PRO A 117 -10.39 12.65 -8.74
CA PRO A 117 -9.06 12.15 -9.08
C PRO A 117 -8.07 13.31 -9.24
N PHE A 118 -6.85 13.11 -8.77
CA PHE A 118 -5.78 14.09 -8.93
C PHE A 118 -4.44 13.41 -9.13
N TYR A 119 -3.52 14.16 -9.74
CA TYR A 119 -2.12 13.77 -9.85
C TYR A 119 -1.30 14.54 -8.84
N GLN A 120 -0.41 13.84 -8.15
CA GLN A 120 0.55 14.41 -7.23
C GLN A 120 1.95 14.22 -7.79
N GLY A 121 2.64 15.34 -7.99
CA GLY A 121 4.00 15.37 -8.51
C GLY A 121 5.04 14.87 -7.51
N HIS A 122 6.31 15.10 -7.82
CA HIS A 122 7.43 14.74 -6.95
C HIS A 122 7.50 15.75 -5.80
N GLU A 123 7.71 15.27 -4.57
CA GLU A 123 7.77 16.11 -3.35
C GLU A 123 6.56 17.04 -3.14
N ASP A 124 5.45 16.73 -3.81
CA ASP A 124 4.28 17.59 -3.88
C ASP A 124 3.28 17.30 -2.76
N SER A 125 2.50 18.30 -2.38
CA SER A 125 1.49 18.20 -1.34
C SER A 125 0.17 18.81 -1.78
N ASN A 126 -0.93 18.08 -1.53
CA ASN A 126 -2.26 18.50 -1.94
C ASN A 126 -3.23 18.47 -0.75
N VAL A 127 -4.08 19.48 -0.66
CA VAL A 127 -5.10 19.61 0.40
C VAL A 127 -6.43 19.08 -0.13
N LEU A 128 -6.97 18.09 0.56
CA LEU A 128 -8.19 17.38 0.20
C LEU A 128 -9.26 17.69 1.24
N THR A 129 -10.30 18.42 0.83
CA THR A 129 -11.44 18.73 1.68
C THR A 129 -12.64 17.88 1.26
N ALA A 130 -13.31 17.26 2.23
CA ALA A 130 -14.54 16.50 1.99
C ALA A 130 -15.60 16.81 3.05
N SER A 131 -16.86 16.78 2.63
CA SER A 131 -18.01 16.73 3.53
C SER A 131 -18.55 15.30 3.56
N LEU A 132 -18.53 14.70 4.73
CA LEU A 132 -19.05 13.37 4.99
C LEU A 132 -20.42 13.51 5.65
N VAL A 133 -21.42 12.94 5.02
CA VAL A 133 -22.79 12.97 5.52
C VAL A 133 -23.27 11.54 5.75
N GLY A 134 -23.98 11.32 6.85
CA GLY A 134 -24.71 10.08 7.11
C GLY A 134 -26.16 10.45 7.44
N THR A 135 -27.11 9.92 6.67
CA THR A 135 -28.54 10.13 6.92
C THR A 135 -29.20 8.80 7.24
N GLY A 136 -29.66 8.64 8.47
CA GLY A 136 -30.35 7.43 8.93
C GLY A 136 -29.50 6.17 8.91
N LEU A 137 -28.19 6.29 9.20
CA LEU A 137 -27.32 5.10 9.23
C LEU A 137 -27.64 4.24 10.46
N PRO A 138 -27.84 2.92 10.28
CA PRO A 138 -28.04 2.02 11.40
C PRO A 138 -26.74 1.91 12.20
N VAL A 139 -26.83 2.16 13.51
CA VAL A 139 -25.72 2.01 14.46
C VAL A 139 -26.10 1.04 15.57
N ALA A 140 -25.08 0.52 16.27
CA ALA A 140 -25.31 -0.35 17.41
C ALA A 140 -26.17 0.34 18.49
N PRO A 141 -27.05 -0.38 19.19
CA PRO A 141 -27.86 0.20 20.28
C PRO A 141 -27.02 0.85 21.40
N SER A 142 -25.78 0.39 21.61
CA SER A 142 -24.85 0.96 22.59
C SER A 142 -24.23 2.29 22.17
N PHE A 143 -24.35 2.69 20.89
CA PHE A 143 -23.67 3.84 20.32
C PHE A 143 -23.96 5.13 21.09
N GLY A 144 -25.23 5.40 21.40
CA GLY A 144 -25.63 6.61 22.13
C GLY A 144 -25.03 6.68 23.54
N TYR A 145 -24.97 5.54 24.24
CA TYR A 145 -24.36 5.45 25.57
C TYR A 145 -22.84 5.65 25.50
N GLU A 146 -22.16 5.07 24.51
CA GLU A 146 -20.72 5.23 24.32
C GLU A 146 -20.33 6.67 23.98
N VAL A 147 -21.07 7.32 23.07
CA VAL A 147 -20.85 8.72 22.73
C VAL A 147 -21.13 9.63 23.94
N GLY A 148 -22.21 9.39 24.69
CA GLY A 148 -22.51 10.16 25.90
C GLY A 148 -21.44 10.01 26.99
N ARG A 149 -20.85 8.82 27.13
CA ARG A 149 -19.72 8.57 28.03
C ARG A 149 -18.47 9.36 27.60
N ASP A 150 -18.10 9.27 26.32
CA ASP A 150 -16.95 9.98 25.76
C ASP A 150 -17.14 11.51 25.83
N GLN A 151 -18.39 11.97 25.66
CA GLN A 151 -18.79 13.36 25.86
C GLN A 151 -18.60 13.82 27.32
N THR A 152 -19.00 12.99 28.29
CA THR A 152 -18.80 13.27 29.72
C THR A 152 -17.31 13.25 30.10
N ALA A 153 -16.51 12.39 29.45
CA ALA A 153 -15.05 12.35 29.59
C ALA A 153 -14.35 13.55 28.91
N GLY A 154 -15.08 14.38 28.16
CA GLY A 154 -14.55 15.55 27.49
C GLY A 154 -13.65 15.24 26.29
N ARG A 155 -13.67 14.01 25.77
CA ARG A 155 -12.89 13.61 24.58
C ARG A 155 -13.64 12.59 23.72
N LEU A 156 -13.72 12.83 22.42
CA LEU A 156 -14.27 11.92 21.40
C LEU A 156 -13.18 11.57 20.39
N VAL A 157 -13.03 10.28 20.08
CA VAL A 157 -12.06 9.80 19.08
C VAL A 157 -12.80 9.27 17.85
N LEU A 158 -12.55 9.88 16.69
CA LEU A 158 -13.05 9.40 15.40
C LEU A 158 -11.94 8.79 14.56
N ASN A 159 -12.30 7.74 13.82
CA ASN A 159 -11.46 7.09 12.83
C ASN A 159 -11.91 7.54 11.44
N LEU A 160 -11.14 8.38 10.79
CA LEU A 160 -11.35 8.77 9.40
C LEU A 160 -10.64 7.78 8.50
N LYS A 161 -11.37 7.11 7.61
CA LYS A 161 -10.84 6.08 6.73
C LYS A 161 -10.88 6.56 5.29
N VAL A 162 -9.73 6.51 4.63
CA VAL A 162 -9.59 6.77 3.19
C VAL A 162 -9.27 5.46 2.51
N ILE A 163 -10.10 5.05 1.56
CA ILE A 163 -9.88 3.87 0.73
C ILE A 163 -9.83 4.29 -0.72
N GLY A 164 -9.04 3.60 -1.53
CA GLY A 164 -9.00 3.96 -2.93
C GLY A 164 -8.07 3.16 -3.80
N ARG A 165 -7.84 3.71 -5.00
CA ARG A 165 -6.93 3.17 -6.00
C ARG A 165 -5.93 4.22 -6.44
N LEU A 166 -4.65 3.85 -6.43
CA LEU A 166 -3.55 4.68 -6.90
C LEU A 166 -2.75 3.99 -8.00
N ARG A 167 -2.10 4.79 -8.85
CA ARG A 167 -1.11 4.35 -9.84
C ARG A 167 0.15 5.18 -9.67
N TRP A 168 1.30 4.53 -9.73
CA TRP A 168 2.59 5.19 -9.63
C TRP A 168 3.07 5.59 -11.03
N LYS A 169 3.75 6.73 -11.12
CA LYS A 169 4.37 7.22 -12.34
C LYS A 169 5.87 7.36 -12.15
N VAL A 170 6.65 6.66 -12.95
CA VAL A 170 8.12 6.77 -12.97
C VAL A 170 8.54 7.16 -14.38
N GLY A 171 8.90 8.43 -14.57
CA GLY A 171 9.17 8.97 -15.90
C GLY A 171 7.96 8.83 -16.83
N THR A 172 8.10 8.03 -17.89
CA THR A 172 7.04 7.72 -18.88
C THR A 172 6.25 6.45 -18.55
N TRP A 173 6.71 5.64 -17.60
CA TRP A 173 6.04 4.41 -17.21
C TRP A 173 5.00 4.68 -16.11
N VAL A 174 3.82 4.09 -16.25
CA VAL A 174 2.74 4.14 -15.26
C VAL A 174 2.41 2.72 -14.81
N SER A 175 2.39 2.52 -13.50
CA SER A 175 2.09 1.21 -12.91
C SER A 175 0.63 0.80 -13.05
N GLY A 176 0.34 -0.44 -12.68
CA GLY A 176 -1.04 -0.90 -12.45
C GLY A 176 -1.72 -0.18 -11.28
N LYS A 177 -3.02 -0.46 -11.11
CA LYS A 177 -3.83 0.08 -10.01
C LYS A 177 -3.58 -0.68 -8.71
N TYR A 178 -3.27 0.04 -7.66
CA TYR A 178 -3.03 -0.49 -6.31
C TYR A 178 -4.09 0.00 -5.34
N ARG A 179 -4.49 -0.86 -4.41
CA ARG A 179 -5.40 -0.46 -3.34
C ARG A 179 -4.63 0.29 -2.27
N VAL A 180 -5.21 1.40 -1.82
CA VAL A 180 -4.70 2.17 -0.70
C VAL A 180 -5.75 2.22 0.39
N ASN A 181 -5.30 1.99 1.62
CA ASN A 181 -6.10 2.17 2.82
C ASN A 181 -5.30 3.05 3.79
N VAL A 182 -5.93 4.13 4.22
CA VAL A 182 -5.41 5.07 5.22
C VAL A 182 -6.42 5.15 6.33
N ASP A 183 -5.98 4.91 7.55
CA ASP A 183 -6.77 5.18 8.74
C ASP A 183 -6.15 6.40 9.43
N CYS A 184 -6.93 7.44 9.72
CA CYS A 184 -6.53 8.62 10.48
C CYS A 184 -7.33 8.69 11.78
N LEU A 185 -6.69 9.02 12.90
CA LEU A 185 -7.41 9.27 14.17
C LEU A 185 -7.57 10.76 14.37
N ALA A 186 -8.77 11.19 14.68
CA ALA A 186 -9.10 12.55 15.08
C ALA A 186 -9.55 12.51 16.55
N VAL A 187 -8.75 13.11 17.44
CA VAL A 187 -9.13 13.27 18.85
C VAL A 187 -9.70 14.67 19.03
N MET A 188 -10.99 14.75 19.28
CA MET A 188 -11.68 15.99 19.57
C MET A 188 -11.87 16.10 21.08
N ALA A 189 -11.47 17.21 21.68
CA ALA A 189 -11.89 17.54 23.04
C ALA A 189 -13.27 18.20 22.99
N PHE A 190 -14.10 18.04 24.01
CA PHE A 190 -15.28 18.89 24.17
C PHE A 190 -14.84 20.18 24.87
N GLY A 191 -15.22 21.33 24.33
CA GLY A 191 -14.91 22.63 24.95
C GLY A 191 -15.58 22.76 26.33
N PRO A 192 -15.15 23.72 27.18
CA PRO A 192 -15.64 23.89 28.55
C PRO A 192 -17.13 24.26 28.66
N SER A 193 -17.83 24.49 27.56
CA SER A 193 -19.29 24.56 27.54
C SER A 193 -19.87 23.15 27.48
N ILE A 194 -20.04 22.54 28.65
CA ILE A 194 -20.83 21.32 28.86
C ILE A 194 -22.23 21.56 28.27
N PRO A 195 -22.68 20.84 27.22
CA PRO A 195 -24.09 20.83 26.87
C PRO A 195 -24.75 19.87 27.85
N THR A 196 -25.37 20.41 28.88
CA THR A 196 -26.43 19.70 29.61
C THR A 196 -27.63 19.62 28.67
N GLY A 197 -27.70 18.60 27.82
CA GLY A 197 -28.82 18.40 26.89
C GLY A 197 -28.44 17.70 25.59
N PRO A 198 -29.43 17.15 24.86
CA PRO A 198 -29.19 16.28 23.72
C PRO A 198 -28.43 17.02 22.62
N LEU A 199 -27.52 16.28 21.99
CA LEU A 199 -26.56 16.66 20.95
C LEU A 199 -27.08 17.82 20.08
N THR A 200 -26.60 19.03 20.36
CA THR A 200 -27.07 20.29 19.75
C THR A 200 -26.00 20.90 18.84
N SER A 201 -26.22 20.76 17.54
CA SER A 201 -26.20 21.79 16.47
C SER A 201 -25.20 22.96 16.47
N ARG A 202 -24.00 22.85 17.04
CA ARG A 202 -22.92 23.84 16.82
C ARG A 202 -21.72 23.21 16.12
N PRO A 203 -21.08 23.92 15.17
CA PRO A 203 -19.85 23.46 14.55
C PRO A 203 -18.77 23.33 15.63
N MET A 204 -18.38 22.11 15.91
CA MET A 204 -17.38 21.80 16.92
C MET A 204 -16.00 21.93 16.28
N VAL A 205 -15.49 23.17 16.21
CA VAL A 205 -14.15 23.44 15.70
C VAL A 205 -13.13 23.12 16.77
N MET A 206 -12.51 21.94 16.69
CA MET A 206 -11.57 21.48 17.71
C MET A 206 -10.22 21.11 17.09
N ARG A 207 -9.18 21.77 17.61
CA ARG A 207 -7.78 21.67 17.19
C ARG A 207 -7.06 20.60 18.01
N ARG A 208 -6.68 19.42 17.47
CA ARG A 208 -5.56 18.60 18.03
C ARG A 208 -5.05 17.39 17.21
N GLU A 209 -4.12 16.65 17.84
CA GLU A 209 -2.89 15.96 17.43
C GLU A 209 -2.89 15.25 16.08
N THR A 210 -2.10 15.80 15.16
CA THR A 210 -1.69 15.18 13.90
C THR A 210 -0.84 13.94 14.16
N GLN A 211 -1.46 12.76 14.19
CA GLN A 211 -0.74 11.50 14.10
C GLN A 211 -0.39 11.25 12.61
N LYS A 212 0.91 11.27 12.28
CA LYS A 212 1.44 10.73 11.01
C LYS A 212 1.09 9.24 10.95
N ARG A 213 0.43 8.77 9.89
CA ARG A 213 -0.19 7.43 9.88
C ARG A 213 0.31 6.52 8.77
N ASP A 214 0.20 5.23 9.06
CA ASP A 214 0.60 4.14 8.19
C ASP A 214 -0.37 4.01 7.04
N VAL A 215 0.09 4.44 5.86
CA VAL A 215 -0.56 4.08 4.61
C VAL A 215 -0.25 2.62 4.32
N ALA A 216 -1.30 1.80 4.29
CA ALA A 216 -1.20 0.44 3.78
C ALA A 216 -1.46 0.48 2.27
N ILE A 217 -0.43 0.09 1.50
CA ILE A 217 -0.52 -0.07 0.05
C ILE A 217 -0.17 -1.52 -0.25
N ASP A 218 -0.99 -2.17 -1.06
CA ASP A 218 -0.61 -3.45 -1.66
C ASP A 218 0.63 -3.19 -2.53
N SER A 219 1.79 -3.67 -2.08
CA SER A 219 3.15 -3.28 -2.49
C SER A 219 3.39 -2.91 -3.99
N PHE A 220 4.12 -1.81 -4.20
CA PHE A 220 4.64 -1.33 -5.50
C PHE A 220 5.50 -2.37 -6.25
N LEU A 221 6.18 -3.27 -5.53
CA LEU A 221 7.02 -4.32 -6.14
C LEU A 221 6.24 -5.38 -6.93
N SER A 222 4.90 -5.40 -6.85
CA SER A 222 4.11 -6.45 -7.49
C SER A 222 3.78 -6.21 -8.99
N SER A 223 4.08 -5.05 -9.59
CA SER A 223 3.61 -4.74 -10.96
C SER A 223 4.69 -4.45 -12.03
N GLY A 224 5.94 -4.87 -11.81
CA GLY A 224 7.02 -4.75 -12.82
C GLY A 224 7.61 -6.07 -13.32
N PHE A 225 7.60 -7.11 -12.49
CA PHE A 225 8.02 -8.47 -12.84
C PHE A 225 7.05 -9.41 -12.10
N ASN A 226 6.50 -10.41 -12.80
CA ASN A 226 5.73 -11.49 -12.18
C ASN A 226 6.65 -12.32 -11.27
N PHE A 227 6.96 -11.79 -10.08
CA PHE A 227 7.46 -12.57 -8.96
C PHE A 227 6.44 -12.40 -7.84
N GLY A 228 5.67 -13.47 -7.62
CA GLY A 228 4.58 -13.50 -6.66
C GLY A 228 5.03 -13.02 -5.29
N LYS A 229 4.21 -12.15 -4.67
CA LYS A 229 4.17 -11.82 -3.24
C LYS A 229 5.48 -12.03 -2.46
N ALA A 230 6.61 -11.53 -2.95
CA ALA A 230 7.86 -11.55 -2.22
C ALA A 230 7.85 -10.33 -1.30
N ARG A 231 7.40 -10.56 -0.07
CA ARG A 231 7.84 -9.74 1.06
C ARG A 231 9.36 -9.90 1.08
N MET A 232 10.10 -8.90 0.61
CA MET A 232 11.56 -8.91 0.69
C MET A 232 11.92 -8.68 2.15
N ASP A 233 11.87 -9.76 2.91
CA ASP A 233 12.45 -9.86 4.24
C ASP A 233 13.97 -9.70 4.08
N GLU A 234 14.64 -8.99 5.00
CA GLU A 234 16.09 -8.72 4.97
C GLU A 234 16.96 -9.97 4.74
N GLU A 235 16.42 -11.14 5.09
CA GLU A 235 16.96 -12.46 4.81
C GLU A 235 17.27 -12.71 3.32
N LEU A 236 16.43 -12.24 2.39
CA LEU A 236 16.66 -12.46 0.95
C LEU A 236 17.87 -11.65 0.43
N LEU A 237 18.14 -10.51 1.06
CA LEU A 237 19.28 -9.64 0.74
C LEU A 237 20.59 -10.26 1.27
N LEU A 238 20.54 -10.88 2.45
CA LEU A 238 21.61 -11.73 2.98
C LEU A 238 21.83 -12.98 2.13
N PHE A 239 20.77 -13.66 1.68
CA PHE A 239 20.86 -14.80 0.78
C PHE A 239 21.46 -14.42 -0.59
N CYS A 240 21.13 -13.24 -1.11
CA CYS A 240 21.71 -12.69 -2.34
C CYS A 240 23.20 -12.37 -2.17
N PHE A 241 23.59 -11.73 -1.06
CA PHE A 241 25.01 -11.51 -0.74
C PHE A 241 25.78 -12.81 -0.54
N ALA A 242 25.16 -13.79 0.14
CA ALA A 242 25.76 -15.10 0.38
C ALA A 242 25.90 -15.91 -0.92
N THR A 243 24.93 -15.85 -1.83
CA THR A 243 25.04 -16.52 -3.16
C THR A 243 26.02 -15.82 -4.09
N LEU A 244 26.14 -14.49 -4.01
CA LEU A 244 27.21 -13.75 -4.69
C LEU A 244 28.59 -14.16 -4.16
N LEU A 245 28.75 -14.23 -2.84
CA LEU A 245 29.99 -14.70 -2.20
C LEU A 245 30.29 -16.17 -2.51
N LEU A 246 29.29 -17.06 -2.50
CA LEU A 246 29.45 -18.47 -2.87
C LEU A 246 29.85 -18.64 -4.33
N CYS A 247 29.28 -17.85 -5.24
CA CYS A 247 29.70 -17.86 -6.64
C CYS A 247 31.13 -17.34 -6.83
N LEU A 248 31.55 -16.33 -6.05
CA LEU A 248 32.93 -15.84 -6.03
C LEU A 248 33.90 -16.88 -5.43
N CYS A 249 33.50 -17.58 -4.36
CA CYS A 249 34.31 -18.62 -3.72
C CYS A 249 34.40 -19.92 -4.55
N LEU A 250 33.39 -20.24 -5.37
CA LEU A 250 33.44 -21.37 -6.32
C LEU A 250 34.28 -21.05 -7.58
N TRP A 251 34.69 -19.80 -7.73
CA TRP A 251 35.56 -19.31 -8.80
C TRP A 251 37.04 -19.28 -8.40
N ALA A 252 37.34 -19.35 -7.09
CA ALA A 252 38.68 -19.50 -6.51
C ALA A 252 39.03 -20.98 -6.31
#